data_AF-A0AAW7L031-F1
#
_entry.id   AF-A0AAW7L031-F1
#
_cell.length_a   1.000
_cell.length_b   1.000
_cell.length_c   1.000
_cell.angle_alpha   90.00
_cell.angle_beta   90.00
_cell.angle_gamma   90.00
#
_symmetry.space_group_name_H-M   'P 1'
#
loop_
_entity.id
_entity.type
_entity.pdbx_description
1 polymer ?
#
loop_
_entity_poly.entity_id
_entity_poly.type
_entity_poly.pdbx_seq_one_letter_code
_entity_poly.pdbx_strand_id
1 'polypeptide(L)'
;MKLQLSASNALNKYLKADLPRLPNEPGKQAGVNTLISDSHCFNWQLQIIDNRYKSREKTIIVCEANSRFTFFIPVSLKLSQGELTQRLEYEWQLMMAQTLEVYQLIPRSDIAVLLSELAKIEFTPHWVKNTDLSISGHISDAALWVTQTLEEEGLYNLPKALAIELAIYLNTQPKRITNKTTGRKEKFIPIERLLTYCQSLITAQQHDDESSNEIVDNSNIINFSDYHKK
;
A
#
# COMPACT_ATOMS: atom_id res chain seq x y z
N MET A 1 6.02 -12.44 0.90
CA MET A 1 6.20 -11.10 1.48
C MET A 1 5.08 -10.79 2.48
N LYS A 2 5.38 -10.16 3.63
CA LYS A 2 4.35 -9.80 4.62
C LYS A 2 3.62 -8.52 4.23
N LEU A 3 2.30 -8.56 4.04
CA LEU A 3 1.45 -7.38 3.90
C LEU A 3 0.88 -6.98 5.27
N GLN A 4 1.49 -6.01 5.93
CA GLN A 4 1.08 -5.59 7.27
C GLN A 4 0.02 -4.48 7.22
N LEU A 5 -1.19 -4.82 7.67
CA LEU A 5 -2.35 -3.96 7.73
C LEU A 5 -2.52 -3.43 9.16
N SER A 6 -2.10 -2.18 9.37
CA SER A 6 -2.15 -1.52 10.67
C SER A 6 -3.46 -0.74 10.84
N ALA A 7 -4.38 -1.30 11.62
CA ALA A 7 -5.63 -0.64 11.94
C ALA A 7 -5.46 0.37 13.08
N SER A 8 -5.98 1.58 12.88
CA SER A 8 -6.16 2.52 13.99
C SER A 8 -7.15 1.97 15.03
N ASN A 9 -7.12 2.54 16.24
CA ASN A 9 -8.08 2.17 17.29
C ASN A 9 -9.54 2.32 16.84
N ALA A 10 -9.85 3.34 16.04
CA ALA A 10 -11.20 3.57 15.53
C ALA A 10 -11.62 2.47 14.55
N LEU A 11 -10.73 2.10 13.62
CA LEU A 11 -11.00 1.04 12.65
C LEU A 11 -11.13 -0.33 13.34
N ASN A 12 -10.24 -0.65 14.29
CA ASN A 12 -10.33 -1.89 15.06
C ASN A 12 -11.67 -2.03 15.78
N LYS A 13 -12.15 -0.95 16.41
CA LYS A 13 -13.48 -0.90 17.05
C LYS A 13 -14.61 -1.06 16.03
N TYR A 14 -14.51 -0.40 14.88
CA TYR A 14 -15.50 -0.48 13.82
C TYR A 14 -15.66 -1.91 13.29
N LEU A 15 -14.54 -2.59 13.02
CA LEU A 15 -14.51 -3.97 12.55
C LEU A 15 -14.93 -4.98 13.63
N LYS A 16 -15.04 -4.54 14.89
CA LYS A 16 -15.19 -5.40 16.07
C LYS A 16 -14.12 -6.50 16.13
N ALA A 17 -12.91 -6.15 15.68
CA ALA A 17 -11.78 -7.06 15.66
C ALA A 17 -11.00 -6.96 16.99
N ASP A 18 -10.40 -8.07 17.41
CA ASP A 18 -9.48 -8.10 18.55
C ASP A 18 -8.03 -8.22 18.06
N LEU A 19 -7.57 -7.17 17.36
CA LEU A 19 -6.25 -7.20 16.74
C LEU A 19 -5.12 -7.04 17.77
N PRO A 20 -4.03 -7.82 17.62
CA PRO A 20 -2.86 -7.71 18.48
C PRO A 20 -2.21 -6.34 18.32
N ARG A 21 -1.71 -5.76 19.41
CA ARG A 21 -0.94 -4.50 19.35
C ARG A 21 0.48 -4.79 18.90
N LEU A 22 1.05 -3.92 18.06
CA LEU A 22 2.49 -3.96 17.85
C LEU A 22 3.22 -3.74 19.19
N PRO A 23 4.19 -4.61 19.53
CA PRO A 23 4.97 -4.47 20.74
C PRO A 23 5.84 -3.22 20.66
N ASN A 24 6.13 -2.62 21.82
CA ASN A 24 7.02 -1.47 21.92
C ASN A 24 8.14 -1.76 22.92
N GLU A 25 9.24 -1.03 22.76
CA GLU A 25 10.29 -0.93 23.77
C GLU A 25 9.73 -0.45 25.12
N PRO A 26 10.35 -0.85 26.25
CA PRO A 26 9.98 -0.36 27.58
C PRO A 26 9.93 1.18 27.61
N GLY A 27 8.81 1.74 28.09
CA GLY A 27 8.61 3.20 28.19
C GLY A 27 7.95 3.87 26.98
N LYS A 28 7.70 3.14 25.88
CA LYS A 28 6.91 3.64 24.75
C LYS A 28 5.48 3.07 24.78
N GLN A 29 4.52 3.84 24.29
CA GLN A 29 3.12 3.42 24.23
C GLN A 29 2.92 2.31 23.20
N ALA A 30 2.55 1.11 23.64
CA ALA A 30 2.23 -0.02 22.77
C ALA A 30 1.18 0.35 21.71
N GLY A 31 1.43 -0.04 20.46
CA GLY A 31 0.57 0.31 19.33
C GLY A 31 0.75 1.74 18.82
N VAL A 32 1.87 2.39 19.13
CA VAL A 32 2.29 3.67 18.53
C VAL A 32 3.71 3.51 17.99
N ASN A 33 3.83 2.93 16.80
CA ASN A 33 5.10 2.68 16.11
C ASN A 33 5.12 3.34 14.75
N THR A 34 6.31 3.81 14.35
CA THR A 34 6.57 4.17 12.96
C THR A 34 6.64 2.91 12.12
N LEU A 35 5.87 2.88 11.05
CA LEU A 35 5.84 1.82 10.06
C LEU A 35 6.89 2.12 8.98
N ILE A 36 7.55 1.08 8.50
CA ILE A 36 8.57 1.15 7.45
C ILE A 36 8.31 0.01 6.49
N SER A 37 8.16 0.32 5.20
CA SER A 37 8.09 -0.71 4.17
C SER A 37 9.48 -1.03 3.64
N ASP A 38 9.81 -2.30 3.56
CA ASP A 38 11.09 -2.83 3.08
C ASP A 38 10.87 -4.05 2.16
N SER A 39 11.92 -4.80 1.84
CA SER A 39 11.83 -5.97 0.96
C SER A 39 11.00 -7.13 1.55
N HIS A 40 10.80 -7.17 2.87
CA HIS A 40 10.11 -8.27 3.55
C HIS A 40 8.70 -7.89 4.01
N CYS A 41 8.48 -6.61 4.33
CA CYS A 41 7.26 -6.13 4.96
C CYS A 41 6.71 -4.91 4.20
N PHE A 42 5.52 -5.06 3.64
CA PHE A 42 4.77 -3.99 2.99
C PHE A 42 3.74 -3.41 3.96
N ASN A 43 3.98 -2.21 4.48
CA ASN A 43 3.23 -1.64 5.59
C ASN A 43 2.20 -0.60 5.15
N TRP A 44 0.98 -0.78 5.63
CA TRP A 44 -0.15 0.12 5.39
C TRP A 44 -0.79 0.55 6.70
N GLN A 45 -1.07 1.84 6.83
CA GLN A 45 -1.88 2.40 7.91
C GLN A 45 -3.30 2.61 7.42
N LEU A 46 -4.27 2.11 8.20
CA LEU A 46 -5.68 2.20 7.88
C LEU A 46 -6.42 2.98 8.97
N GLN A 47 -7.24 3.93 8.56
CA GLN A 47 -8.05 4.75 9.44
C GLN A 47 -9.45 4.94 8.88
N ILE A 48 -10.46 4.73 9.72
CA ILE A 48 -11.84 5.05 9.37
C ILE A 48 -12.19 6.46 9.84
N ILE A 49 -12.92 7.19 9.00
CA ILE A 49 -13.49 8.49 9.32
C ILE A 49 -15.01 8.47 9.11
N ASP A 50 -15.70 9.32 9.85
CA ASP A 50 -17.09 9.66 9.53
C ASP A 50 -17.07 10.69 8.39
N ASN A 51 -17.89 10.48 7.36
CA ASN A 51 -17.95 11.43 6.23
C ASN A 51 -18.50 12.80 6.65
N ARG A 52 -19.29 12.82 7.73
CA ARG A 52 -19.81 13.99 8.42
C ARG A 52 -20.09 13.59 9.87
N TYR A 53 -20.19 14.57 10.77
CA TYR A 53 -20.44 14.29 12.18
C TYR A 53 -21.62 13.33 12.38
N LYS A 54 -21.36 12.17 13.02
CA LYS A 54 -22.34 11.11 13.31
C LYS A 54 -23.02 10.45 12.10
N SER A 55 -22.46 10.55 10.89
CA SER A 55 -23.02 9.87 9.72
C SER A 55 -22.84 8.35 9.77
N ARG A 56 -23.78 7.66 9.13
CA ARG A 56 -23.73 6.21 8.93
C ARG A 56 -22.69 5.83 7.88
N GLU A 57 -22.54 6.68 6.88
CA GLU A 57 -21.57 6.60 5.81
C GLU A 57 -20.17 6.95 6.34
N LYS A 58 -19.23 6.07 6.05
CA LYS A 58 -17.84 6.21 6.49
C LYS A 58 -16.91 5.99 5.33
N THR A 59 -15.69 6.46 5.48
CA THR A 59 -14.62 6.20 4.52
C THR A 59 -13.42 5.64 5.27
N ILE A 60 -12.87 4.54 4.79
CA ILE A 60 -11.58 4.04 5.24
C ILE A 60 -10.52 4.67 4.34
N ILE A 61 -9.58 5.36 4.95
CA ILE A 61 -8.39 5.90 4.32
C ILE A 61 -7.27 4.88 4.53
N VAL A 62 -6.64 4.50 3.44
CA VAL A 62 -5.58 3.50 3.39
C VAL A 62 -4.33 4.22 2.90
N CYS A 63 -3.25 4.21 3.67
CA CYS A 63 -2.03 4.93 3.34
C CYS A 63 -0.79 4.04 3.53
N GLU A 64 0.00 3.90 2.47
CA GLU A 64 1.24 3.13 2.48
C GLU A 64 2.33 3.91 3.24
N ALA A 65 3.12 3.21 4.06
CA ALA A 65 4.00 3.82 5.04
C ALA A 65 5.15 4.65 4.45
N ASN A 66 5.75 4.18 3.35
CA ASN A 66 6.97 4.76 2.77
C ASN A 66 6.67 5.83 1.71
N SER A 67 5.87 5.47 0.72
CA SER A 67 5.43 6.28 -0.41
C SER A 67 4.33 7.27 -0.06
N ARG A 68 3.63 7.08 1.07
CA ARG A 68 2.42 7.85 1.41
C ARG A 68 1.37 7.78 0.32
N PHE A 69 1.40 6.74 -0.51
CA PHE A 69 0.36 6.45 -1.47
C PHE A 69 -0.94 6.19 -0.73
N THR A 70 -2.01 6.85 -1.13
CA THR A 70 -3.27 6.89 -0.40
C THR A 70 -4.43 6.51 -1.30
N PHE A 71 -5.34 5.68 -0.80
CA PHE A 71 -6.60 5.41 -1.46
C PHE A 71 -7.74 5.26 -0.46
N PHE A 72 -8.96 5.21 -0.97
CA PHE A 72 -10.18 5.30 -0.16
C PHE A 72 -11.09 4.13 -0.42
N ILE A 73 -11.65 3.58 0.66
CA ILE A 73 -12.68 2.55 0.62
C ILE A 73 -13.95 3.16 1.22
N PRO A 74 -14.93 3.55 0.40
CA PRO A 74 -16.24 3.97 0.88
C PRO A 74 -16.96 2.81 1.57
N VAL A 75 -17.56 3.09 2.73
CA VAL A 75 -18.23 2.10 3.57
C VAL A 75 -19.66 2.56 3.87
N SER A 76 -20.62 1.94 3.19
CA SER A 76 -22.07 2.17 3.37
C SER A 76 -22.74 1.09 4.22
N LEU A 77 -22.15 -0.10 4.29
CA LEU A 77 -22.61 -1.23 5.08
C LEU A 77 -21.48 -1.71 5.99
N LYS A 78 -21.84 -2.42 7.07
CA LYS A 78 -20.86 -2.96 8.00
C LYS A 78 -19.93 -3.94 7.26
N LEU A 79 -18.63 -3.65 7.30
CA LEU A 79 -17.59 -4.46 6.68
C LEU A 79 -16.90 -5.33 7.74
N SER A 80 -16.70 -6.62 7.45
CA SER A 80 -15.88 -7.51 8.27
C SER A 80 -14.38 -7.33 7.96
N GLN A 81 -13.52 -7.80 8.87
CA GLN A 81 -12.08 -7.80 8.65
C GLN A 81 -11.70 -8.62 7.40
N GLY A 82 -12.36 -9.77 7.16
CA GLY A 82 -12.09 -10.62 6.00
C GLY A 82 -12.43 -9.94 4.68
N GLU A 83 -13.62 -9.35 4.57
CA GLU A 83 -14.04 -8.61 3.37
C GLU A 83 -13.13 -7.40 3.10
N LEU A 84 -12.72 -6.69 4.16
CA LEU A 84 -11.77 -5.59 4.03
C LEU A 84 -10.40 -6.10 3.55
N THR A 85 -9.94 -7.25 4.05
CA THR A 85 -8.66 -7.84 3.62
C THR A 85 -8.66 -8.14 2.13
N GLN A 86 -9.69 -8.83 1.64
CA GLN A 86 -9.84 -9.17 0.21
C GLN A 86 -9.87 -7.93 -0.67
N ARG A 87 -10.57 -6.89 -0.25
CA ARG A 87 -10.57 -5.60 -0.96
C ARG A 87 -9.18 -5.00 -1.01
N LEU A 88 -8.48 -4.95 0.11
CA LEU A 88 -7.17 -4.34 0.20
C LEU A 88 -6.17 -5.04 -0.73
N GLU A 89 -6.14 -6.37 -0.76
CA GLU A 89 -5.20 -7.16 -1.58
C GLU A 89 -5.22 -6.79 -3.07
N TYR A 90 -6.38 -6.39 -3.60
CA TYR A 90 -6.56 -6.02 -4.99
C TYR A 90 -6.62 -4.49 -5.23
N GLU A 91 -7.31 -3.74 -4.36
CA GLU A 91 -7.62 -2.33 -4.62
C GLU A 91 -6.37 -1.43 -4.66
N TRP A 92 -5.31 -1.77 -3.92
CA TRP A 92 -4.06 -0.99 -4.00
C TRP A 92 -3.41 -1.10 -5.39
N GLN A 93 -3.43 -2.30 -5.99
CA GLN A 93 -2.87 -2.55 -7.33
C GLN A 93 -3.68 -1.84 -8.40
N LEU A 94 -5.02 -1.93 -8.30
CA LEU A 94 -5.91 -1.21 -9.19
C LEU A 94 -5.68 0.30 -9.10
N MET A 95 -5.62 0.86 -7.89
CA MET A 95 -5.42 2.29 -7.70
C MET A 95 -4.05 2.73 -8.23
N MET A 96 -3.01 1.93 -8.01
CA MET A 96 -1.68 2.19 -8.55
C MET A 96 -1.72 2.24 -10.08
N ALA A 97 -2.35 1.25 -10.73
CA ALA A 97 -2.48 1.19 -12.18
C ALA A 97 -3.23 2.40 -12.75
N GLN A 98 -4.37 2.76 -12.16
CA GLN A 98 -5.16 3.93 -12.56
C GLN A 98 -4.37 5.23 -12.38
N THR A 99 -3.64 5.36 -11.27
CA THR A 99 -2.80 6.54 -11.02
C THR A 99 -1.66 6.63 -12.02
N LEU A 100 -0.99 5.52 -12.35
CA LEU A 100 0.07 5.49 -13.37
C LEU A 100 -0.45 5.83 -14.76
N GLU A 101 -1.65 5.35 -15.11
CA GLU A 101 -2.28 5.65 -16.40
C GLU A 101 -2.57 7.15 -16.57
N VAL A 102 -3.08 7.80 -15.51
CA VAL A 102 -3.35 9.25 -15.53
C VAL A 102 -2.06 10.07 -15.42
N TYR A 103 -1.13 9.66 -14.57
CA TYR A 103 0.13 10.38 -14.35
C TYR A 103 1.12 10.21 -15.51
N GLN A 104 0.95 9.17 -16.33
CA GLN A 104 1.75 8.88 -17.54
C GLN A 104 3.26 8.75 -17.27
N LEU A 105 3.63 8.24 -16.10
CA LEU A 105 5.02 8.03 -15.71
C LEU A 105 5.70 6.91 -16.51
N ILE A 106 4.93 5.90 -16.92
CA ILE A 106 5.37 4.77 -17.75
C ILE A 106 4.29 4.43 -18.79
N PRO A 107 4.65 3.80 -19.92
CA PRO A 107 3.70 3.30 -20.91
C PRO A 107 2.67 2.33 -20.32
N ARG A 108 1.46 2.28 -20.92
CA ARG A 108 0.40 1.35 -20.50
C ARG A 108 0.81 -0.12 -20.59
N SER A 109 1.62 -0.49 -21.58
CA SER A 109 2.21 -1.82 -21.70
C SER A 109 3.03 -2.17 -20.46
N ASP A 110 3.78 -1.22 -19.94
CA ASP A 110 4.72 -1.42 -18.84
C ASP A 110 3.98 -1.47 -17.51
N ILE A 111 2.83 -0.78 -17.38
CA ILE A 111 1.90 -0.97 -16.26
C ILE A 111 1.40 -2.42 -16.23
N ALA A 112 0.99 -2.98 -17.36
CA ALA A 112 0.52 -4.36 -17.41
C ALA A 112 1.63 -5.37 -17.05
N VAL A 113 2.85 -5.15 -17.55
CA VAL A 113 4.03 -5.97 -17.18
C VAL A 113 4.31 -5.85 -15.68
N LEU A 114 4.33 -4.64 -15.14
CA LEU A 114 4.55 -4.39 -13.71
C LEU A 114 3.55 -5.15 -12.83
N LEU A 115 2.25 -5.08 -13.15
CA LEU A 115 1.22 -5.80 -12.40
C LEU A 115 1.37 -7.32 -12.54
N SER A 116 1.74 -7.81 -13.72
CA SER A 116 1.99 -9.24 -13.94
C SER A 116 3.16 -9.75 -13.11
N GLU A 117 4.22 -8.97 -12.94
CA GLU A 117 5.35 -9.34 -12.09
C GLU A 117 4.99 -9.24 -10.60
N LEU A 118 4.28 -8.18 -10.18
CA LEU A 118 3.79 -8.05 -8.79
C LEU A 118 2.86 -9.21 -8.39
N ALA A 119 2.06 -9.74 -9.31
CA ALA A 119 1.18 -10.88 -9.05
C ALA A 119 1.95 -12.18 -8.74
N LYS A 120 3.25 -12.26 -9.08
CA LYS A 120 4.11 -13.39 -8.70
C LYS A 120 4.64 -13.29 -7.27
N ILE A 121 4.52 -12.12 -6.63
CA ILE A 121 4.85 -11.94 -5.22
C ILE A 121 3.63 -12.34 -4.38
N GLU A 122 3.80 -13.33 -3.52
CA GLU A 122 2.79 -13.65 -2.52
C GLU A 122 2.78 -12.58 -1.41
N PHE A 123 1.71 -11.79 -1.35
CA PHE A 123 1.47 -10.84 -0.26
C PHE A 123 0.59 -11.47 0.82
N THR A 124 1.19 -11.92 1.92
CA THR A 124 0.45 -12.56 3.01
C THR A 124 -0.08 -11.51 3.99
N PRO A 125 -1.41 -11.31 4.13
CA PRO A 125 -1.99 -10.27 4.97
C PRO A 125 -1.82 -10.56 6.47
N HIS A 126 -1.38 -9.56 7.22
CA HIS A 126 -1.19 -9.62 8.66
C HIS A 126 -1.76 -8.36 9.33
N TRP A 127 -2.76 -8.55 10.19
CA TRP A 127 -3.41 -7.43 10.87
C TRP A 127 -2.81 -7.15 12.24
N VAL A 128 -2.58 -5.86 12.51
CA VAL A 128 -2.13 -5.37 13.80
C VAL A 128 -2.88 -4.09 14.16
N LYS A 129 -2.95 -3.79 15.45
CA LYS A 129 -3.42 -2.50 15.98
C LYS A 129 -2.22 -1.59 16.19
N ASN A 130 -2.15 -0.50 15.42
CA ASN A 130 -1.09 0.49 15.49
C ASN A 130 -1.56 1.86 14.99
N THR A 131 -0.98 2.92 15.54
CA THR A 131 -1.12 4.29 15.06
C THR A 131 0.27 4.86 14.77
N ASP A 132 0.60 5.04 13.49
CA ASP A 132 1.83 5.71 13.08
C ASP A 132 1.66 7.24 13.03
N LEU A 133 2.25 7.93 14.00
CA LEU A 133 2.23 9.40 14.07
C LEU A 133 3.02 10.08 12.95
N SER A 134 3.93 9.38 12.28
CA SER A 134 4.68 9.94 11.16
C SER A 134 3.86 10.03 9.86
N ILE A 135 2.77 9.26 9.77
CA ILE A 135 1.87 9.22 8.61
C ILE A 135 0.56 9.95 8.92
N SER A 136 0.17 10.03 10.21
CA SER A 136 -1.12 10.61 10.65
C SER A 136 -1.44 11.97 10.04
N GLY A 137 -0.44 12.85 9.88
CA GLY A 137 -0.63 14.15 9.24
C GLY A 137 -1.16 14.06 7.80
N HIS A 138 -0.68 13.11 7.01
CA HIS A 138 -1.17 12.90 5.63
C HIS A 138 -2.53 12.21 5.59
N ILE A 139 -2.82 11.34 6.57
CA ILE A 139 -4.15 10.72 6.67
C ILE A 139 -5.19 11.76 7.06
N SER A 140 -4.86 12.66 7.99
CA SER A 140 -5.73 13.78 8.37
C SER A 140 -5.96 14.75 7.22
N ASP A 141 -4.92 15.05 6.42
CA ASP A 141 -5.06 15.85 5.20
C ASP A 141 -5.97 15.16 4.17
N ALA A 142 -5.76 13.87 3.90
CA ALA A 142 -6.63 13.09 3.03
C ALA A 142 -8.08 13.01 3.56
N ALA A 143 -8.26 12.94 4.87
CA ALA A 143 -9.58 12.99 5.49
C ALA A 143 -10.28 14.31 5.23
N LEU A 144 -9.54 15.42 5.32
CA LEU A 144 -10.06 16.76 5.04
C LEU A 144 -10.56 16.84 3.59
N TRP A 145 -9.74 16.40 2.62
CA TRP A 145 -10.13 16.31 1.21
C TRP A 145 -11.43 15.53 1.03
N VAL A 146 -11.54 14.34 1.62
CA VAL A 146 -12.78 13.55 1.55
C VAL A 146 -13.97 14.32 2.10
N THR A 147 -13.86 14.89 3.31
CA THR A 147 -14.99 15.57 3.95
C THR A 147 -15.40 16.86 3.25
N GLN A 148 -14.44 17.65 2.75
CA GLN A 148 -14.70 18.91 2.05
C GLN A 148 -15.33 18.66 0.69
N THR A 149 -14.78 17.72 -0.10
CA THR A 149 -15.37 17.39 -1.40
C THR A 149 -16.79 16.85 -1.26
N LEU A 150 -17.06 16.04 -0.23
CA LEU A 150 -18.42 15.58 0.06
C LEU A 150 -19.37 16.72 0.44
N GLU A 151 -18.89 17.70 1.21
CA GLU A 151 -19.67 18.88 1.58
C GLU A 151 -19.98 19.76 0.38
N GLU A 152 -18.97 20.06 -0.45
CA GLU A 152 -19.08 20.88 -1.66
C GLU A 152 -20.03 20.27 -2.70
N GLU A 153 -19.95 18.95 -2.90
CA GLU A 153 -20.81 18.21 -3.83
C GLU A 153 -22.19 17.83 -3.24
N GLY A 154 -22.43 18.12 -1.96
CA GLY A 154 -23.68 17.77 -1.27
C GLY A 154 -23.91 16.26 -1.09
N LEU A 155 -22.83 15.47 -1.04
CA LEU A 155 -22.86 14.01 -1.02
C LEU A 155 -22.73 13.44 0.41
N TYR A 156 -23.43 12.34 0.68
CA TYR A 156 -23.41 11.65 1.99
C TYR A 156 -22.37 10.53 2.04
N ASN A 157 -22.25 9.78 0.96
CA ASN A 157 -21.25 8.75 0.75
C ASN A 157 -20.23 9.22 -0.29
N LEU A 158 -19.00 8.72 -0.21
CA LEU A 158 -17.99 8.92 -1.24
C LEU A 158 -18.26 7.97 -2.41
N PRO A 159 -18.71 8.45 -3.59
CA PRO A 159 -18.91 7.60 -4.75
C PRO A 159 -17.58 7.00 -5.20
N LYS A 160 -17.61 5.80 -5.78
CA LYS A 160 -16.39 5.11 -6.21
C LYS A 160 -15.56 5.93 -7.21
N ALA A 161 -16.22 6.59 -8.17
CA ALA A 161 -15.54 7.44 -9.15
C ALA A 161 -14.78 8.59 -8.47
N LEU A 162 -15.46 9.31 -7.57
CA LEU A 162 -14.85 10.41 -6.81
C LEU A 162 -13.73 9.93 -5.88
N ALA A 163 -13.87 8.75 -5.27
CA ALA A 163 -12.80 8.13 -4.49
C ALA A 163 -11.53 7.89 -5.32
N ILE A 164 -11.69 7.42 -6.57
CA ILE A 164 -10.59 7.22 -7.51
C ILE A 164 -9.97 8.56 -7.90
N GLU A 165 -10.78 9.54 -8.30
CA GLU A 165 -10.30 10.87 -8.70
C GLU A 165 -9.52 11.57 -7.60
N LEU A 166 -10.04 11.57 -6.36
CA LEU A 166 -9.35 12.13 -5.20
C LEU A 166 -8.05 11.39 -4.89
N ALA A 167 -8.05 10.05 -4.95
CA ALA A 167 -6.85 9.26 -4.71
C ALA A 167 -5.78 9.57 -5.76
N ILE A 168 -6.14 9.60 -7.05
CA ILE A 168 -5.22 9.97 -8.14
C ILE A 168 -4.65 11.36 -7.88
N TYR A 169 -5.50 12.36 -7.64
CA TYR A 169 -5.08 13.73 -7.37
C TYR A 169 -4.06 13.79 -6.21
N LEU A 170 -4.37 13.17 -5.06
CA LEU A 170 -3.47 13.17 -3.90
C LEU A 170 -2.15 12.42 -4.13
N ASN A 171 -2.17 11.39 -4.98
CA ASN A 171 -0.99 10.58 -5.28
C ASN A 171 -0.10 11.18 -6.36
N THR A 172 -0.59 12.16 -7.11
CA THR A 172 0.20 12.96 -8.06
C THR A 172 0.66 14.29 -7.46
N GLN A 173 0.16 14.69 -6.29
CA GLN A 173 0.64 15.89 -5.60
C GLN A 173 1.95 15.65 -4.85
N PRO A 174 2.89 16.62 -4.86
CA PRO A 174 4.11 16.48 -4.08
C PRO A 174 3.85 16.52 -2.57
N LYS A 175 4.36 15.53 -1.85
CA LYS A 175 4.35 15.46 -0.39
C LYS A 175 5.73 15.84 0.16
N ARG A 176 5.74 16.28 1.42
CA ARG A 176 6.96 16.62 2.16
C ARG A 176 7.05 15.82 3.45
N ILE A 177 8.20 15.21 3.72
CA ILE A 177 8.51 14.56 4.99
C ILE A 177 9.82 15.10 5.53
N THR A 178 10.01 15.01 6.85
CA THR A 178 11.33 15.23 7.46
C THR A 178 12.05 13.89 7.51
N ASN A 179 13.20 13.79 6.83
CA ASN A 179 14.09 12.64 6.98
C ASN A 179 14.65 12.63 8.40
N LYS A 180 14.39 11.56 9.15
CA LYS A 180 14.78 11.46 10.56
C LYS A 180 16.30 11.33 10.75
N THR A 181 17.00 10.79 9.76
CA THR A 181 18.46 10.60 9.80
C THR A 181 19.21 11.90 9.51
N THR A 182 18.76 12.66 8.50
CA THR A 182 19.46 13.89 8.07
C THR A 182 18.84 15.17 8.63
N GLY A 183 17.63 15.11 9.17
CA GLY A 183 16.84 16.26 9.63
C GLY A 183 16.30 17.14 8.50
N ARG A 184 16.57 16.82 7.23
CA ARG A 184 16.19 17.64 6.07
C ARG A 184 14.78 17.31 5.61
N LYS A 185 14.11 18.31 5.03
CA LYS A 185 12.83 18.07 4.34
C LYS A 185 13.09 17.47 2.97
N GLU A 186 12.45 16.34 2.72
CA GLU A 186 12.42 15.69 1.41
C GLU A 186 11.07 15.92 0.77
N LYS A 187 11.08 16.17 -0.54
CA LYS A 187 9.89 16.30 -1.38
C LYS A 187 9.86 15.11 -2.32
N PHE A 188 8.69 14.50 -2.49
CA PHE A 188 8.50 13.38 -3.41
C PHE A 188 7.04 13.32 -3.88
N ILE A 189 6.78 12.60 -4.96
CA ILE A 189 5.43 12.30 -5.43
C ILE A 189 5.09 10.86 -5.02
N PRO A 190 3.94 10.59 -4.37
CA PRO A 190 3.61 9.27 -3.87
C PRO A 190 3.66 8.16 -4.91
N ILE A 191 3.08 8.38 -6.10
CA ILE A 191 3.05 7.33 -7.12
C ILE A 191 4.45 6.99 -7.65
N GLU A 192 5.33 7.98 -7.80
CA GLU A 192 6.73 7.74 -8.21
C GLU A 192 7.45 6.89 -7.17
N ARG A 193 7.31 7.26 -5.89
CA ARG A 193 7.96 6.54 -4.79
C ARG A 193 7.42 5.11 -4.62
N LEU A 194 6.12 4.91 -4.82
CA LEU A 194 5.51 3.58 -4.81
C LEU A 194 6.00 2.74 -5.99
N LEU A 195 6.06 3.31 -7.20
CA LEU A 195 6.58 2.63 -8.39
C LEU A 195 8.01 2.14 -8.16
N THR A 196 8.90 3.01 -7.67
CA THR A 196 10.28 2.65 -7.36
C THR A 196 10.36 1.52 -6.33
N TYR A 197 9.52 1.57 -5.29
CA TYR A 197 9.43 0.49 -4.31
C TYR A 197 9.02 -0.83 -4.95
N CYS A 198 7.93 -0.85 -5.72
CA CYS A 198 7.45 -2.04 -6.42
C CYS A 198 8.50 -2.63 -7.39
N GLN A 199 9.19 -1.78 -8.15
CA GLN A 199 10.29 -2.21 -9.02
C GLN A 199 11.42 -2.87 -8.21
N SER A 200 11.79 -2.31 -7.05
CA SER A 200 12.81 -2.91 -6.19
C SER A 200 12.41 -4.29 -5.64
N LEU A 201 11.12 -4.51 -5.38
CA LEU A 201 10.61 -5.82 -4.93
C LEU A 201 10.73 -6.88 -6.04
N ILE A 202 10.38 -6.52 -7.27
CA ILE A 202 10.47 -7.41 -8.43
C ILE A 202 11.92 -7.79 -8.70
N THR A 203 12.85 -6.81 -8.69
CA THR A 203 14.28 -7.09 -8.89
C THR A 203 14.85 -7.98 -7.79
N ALA A 204 14.44 -7.80 -6.53
CA ALA A 204 14.88 -8.65 -5.43
C ALA A 204 14.40 -10.11 -5.61
N GLN A 205 13.14 -10.31 -6.00
CA GLN A 205 12.60 -11.66 -6.24
C GLN A 205 13.34 -12.39 -7.38
N GLN A 206 13.68 -11.68 -8.46
CA GLN A 206 14.43 -12.26 -9.58
C GLN A 206 15.81 -12.78 -9.15
N HIS A 207 16.51 -12.05 -8.27
CA HIS A 207 17.80 -12.50 -7.73
C HIS A 207 17.67 -13.72 -6.79
N ASP A 208 16.61 -13.78 -5.99
CA ASP A 208 16.35 -14.94 -5.13
C ASP A 208 16.01 -16.19 -5.97
N ASP A 209 15.25 -16.05 -7.06
CA ASP A 209 14.92 -17.13 -8.00
C ASP A 209 16.14 -17.59 -8.82
N GLU A 210 17.06 -16.69 -9.19
CA GLU A 210 18.31 -17.05 -9.89
C GLU A 210 19.28 -17.80 -8.97
N SER A 211 19.43 -17.36 -7.72
CA SER A 211 20.33 -18.02 -6.74
C SER A 211 19.85 -19.40 -6.31
N SER A 212 18.54 -19.65 -6.32
CA SER A 212 17.95 -20.95 -5.99
C SER A 212 17.98 -21.95 -7.16
N ASN A 213 18.24 -21.48 -8.39
CA ASN A 213 18.38 -22.32 -9.58
C ASN A 213 19.85 -22.76 -9.87
N GLU A 214 20.84 -22.42 -9.03
CA GLU A 214 22.25 -22.84 -9.22
C GLU A 214 22.57 -24.29 -8.85
N ILE A 215 21.59 -25.12 -8.48
CA ILE A 215 21.76 -26.59 -8.33
C ILE A 215 21.04 -27.31 -9.47
N VAL A 216 21.38 -27.00 -10.72
CA VAL A 216 21.11 -27.90 -11.84
C VAL A 216 22.35 -28.75 -12.03
N ASP A 217 22.26 -30.02 -11.60
CA ASP A 217 23.26 -31.03 -11.91
C ASP A 217 23.30 -31.21 -13.44
N ASN A 218 24.28 -30.56 -14.07
CA ASN A 218 24.51 -30.59 -15.52
C ASN A 218 25.10 -31.92 -16.00
N SER A 219 25.16 -32.96 -15.16
CA SER A 219 25.69 -34.28 -15.49
C SER A 219 24.96 -34.99 -16.64
N ASN A 220 23.76 -34.53 -17.03
CA ASN A 220 22.96 -35.11 -18.11
C ASN A 220 22.82 -34.22 -19.37
N ILE A 221 23.51 -33.09 -19.45
CA ILE A 221 23.46 -32.20 -20.63
C ILE A 221 24.58 -32.59 -21.59
N ILE A 222 24.24 -33.29 -22.67
CA ILE A 222 25.17 -33.55 -23.79
C ILE A 222 25.24 -32.26 -24.64
N ASN A 223 26.45 -31.71 -24.76
CA ASN A 223 26.67 -30.50 -25.54
C ASN A 223 26.81 -30.85 -27.02
N PHE A 224 26.13 -30.10 -27.90
CA PHE A 224 26.14 -30.38 -29.34
C PHE A 224 27.54 -30.28 -29.98
N SER A 225 28.48 -29.62 -29.32
CA SER A 225 29.90 -29.57 -29.68
C SER A 225 30.61 -30.93 -29.58
N ASP A 226 30.07 -31.86 -28.79
CA ASP A 226 30.71 -33.15 -28.52
C ASP A 226 30.39 -34.20 -29.61
N TYR A 227 29.59 -33.83 -30.60
CA TYR A 227 29.20 -34.69 -31.72
C TYR A 227 30.21 -34.59 -32.88
N HIS A 228 31.37 -35.23 -32.74
CA HIS A 228 32.27 -35.43 -33.88
C HIS A 228 31.75 -36.54 -34.81
N LYS A 229 31.31 -36.16 -36.01
CA LYS A 229 31.01 -37.10 -37.11
C LYS A 229 32.26 -37.87 -37.50
N LYS A 230 32.20 -39.21 -37.44
CA LYS A 230 33.08 -40.11 -38.20
C LYS A 230 32.61 -40.20 -39.65
#